data_AF-C5LFV9-F1
#
_entry.id   AF-C5LFV9-F1
#
_cell.length_a   1.000
_cell.length_b   1.000
_cell.length_c   1.000
_cell.angle_alpha   90.00
_cell.angle_beta   90.00
_cell.angle_gamma   90.00
#
_symmetry.space_group_name_H-M   'P 1'
#
loop_
_entity.id
_entity.type
_entity.pdbx_description
1 polymer ?
#
loop_
_entity_poly.entity_id
_entity_poly.type
_entity_poly.pdbx_seq_one_letter_code
_entity_poly.pdbx_strand_id
1 'polypeptide(L)' 'MSSTEGTIKVKQGLAQMLKGGVIMDVMTVEQAKIAEAAGAVAVMALERIPADIRADGGVARMSDPKMIKEIMDAVSIP' A
#
# COMPACT_ATOMS: atom_id res chain seq x y z
N MET A 1 -12.93 -4.45 -31.24
CA MET A 1 -11.95 -3.50 -30.68
C MET A 1 -11.16 -4.24 -29.62
N SER A 2 -9.86 -4.47 -29.85
CA SER A 2 -9.00 -5.08 -28.83
C SER A 2 -8.75 -4.05 -27.73
N SER A 3 -9.20 -4.30 -26.49
CA SER A 3 -9.05 -3.35 -25.39
C SER A 3 -7.58 -3.24 -24.99
N THR A 4 -6.94 -2.11 -25.31
CA THR A 4 -5.57 -1.75 -24.90
C THR A 4 -5.49 -1.27 -23.45
N GLU A 5 -6.23 -1.90 -22.54
CA GLU A 5 -6.25 -1.56 -21.12
C GLU A 5 -5.26 -2.43 -20.34
N GLY A 6 -4.54 -1.84 -19.38
CA GLY A 6 -3.63 -2.58 -18.51
C GLY A 6 -2.44 -3.25 -19.21
N THR A 7 -2.00 -2.72 -20.36
CA THR A 7 -0.84 -3.24 -21.09
C THR A 7 0.42 -3.23 -20.22
N ILE A 8 1.38 -4.10 -20.55
CA ILE A 8 2.66 -4.20 -19.81
C ILE A 8 3.34 -2.83 -19.70
N LYS A 9 3.30 -2.03 -20.77
CA LYS A 9 3.87 -0.69 -20.80
C LYS A 9 3.28 0.22 -19.72
N VAL A 10 1.95 0.17 -19.51
CA VAL A 10 1.26 0.98 -18.49
C VAL A 10 1.62 0.49 -17.08
N LYS A 11 1.60 -0.83 -16.85
CA LYS A 11 1.96 -1.42 -15.54
C LYS A 11 3.40 -1.11 -15.14
N GLN A 12 4.32 -1.21 -16.09
CA GLN A 12 5.72 -0.83 -15.87
C GLN A 12 5.86 0.67 -15.64
N GLY A 13 5.14 1.51 -16.39
CA GLY A 13 5.13 2.96 -16.20
C GLY A 13 4.75 3.36 -14.77
N LEU A 14 3.68 2.78 -14.23
CA LEU A 14 3.27 3.01 -12.83
C LEU A 14 4.38 2.68 -11.84
N ALA A 15 5.01 1.50 -11.97
CA ALA A 15 6.11 1.10 -11.09
C ALA A 15 7.34 2.02 -11.20
N GLN A 16 7.58 2.62 -12.37
CA GLN A 16 8.68 3.57 -12.57
C GLN A 16 8.44 4.89 -11.83
N MET A 17 7.18 5.32 -11.66
CA MET A 17 6.84 6.56 -10.93
C MET A 17 7.17 6.48 -9.44
N LEU A 18 7.27 5.27 -8.86
CA LEU A 18 7.60 5.05 -7.45
C LEU A 18 9.11 5.00 -7.18
N LYS A 19 9.96 5.11 -8.21
CA LYS A 19 11.42 5.04 -8.06
C LYS A 19 11.98 6.21 -7.25
N GLY A 20 12.91 5.90 -6.35
CA GLY A 20 13.58 6.88 -5.50
C GLY A 20 12.77 7.29 -4.26
N GLY A 21 11.56 6.74 -4.09
CA GLY A 21 10.73 6.94 -2.91
C GLY A 21 10.81 5.82 -1.88
N VAL A 22 10.07 5.99 -0.80
CA VAL A 22 9.87 4.99 0.25
C VAL A 22 8.39 4.59 0.28
N ILE A 23 8.14 3.28 0.36
CA ILE A 23 6.81 2.71 0.60
C ILE A 23 6.75 2.29 2.07
N MET A 24 5.73 2.73 2.81
CA MET A 24 5.63 2.49 4.26
C MET A 24 4.50 1.53 4.61
N ASP A 25 4.80 0.55 5.46
CA ASP A 25 3.81 -0.35 6.07
C ASP A 25 2.95 0.41 7.09
N VAL A 26 1.63 0.33 6.95
CA VAL A 26 0.68 1.03 7.83
C VAL A 26 -0.48 0.13 8.23
N MET A 27 -0.91 0.26 9.48
CA MET A 27 -1.99 -0.51 10.11
C MET A 27 -3.21 0.34 10.42
N THR A 28 -3.12 1.66 10.32
CA THR A 28 -4.22 2.58 10.63
C THR A 28 -4.23 3.77 9.69
N VAL A 29 -5.39 4.43 9.59
CA VAL A 29 -5.56 5.70 8.88
C VAL A 29 -4.60 6.78 9.38
N GLU A 30 -4.34 6.82 10.69
CA GLU A 30 -3.41 7.79 11.28
C GLU A 30 -1.97 7.54 10.83
N GLN A 31 -1.52 6.27 10.83
CA GLN A 31 -0.20 5.92 10.31
C GLN A 31 -0.06 6.25 8.82
N ALA A 32 -1.11 6.05 8.02
CA ALA A 32 -1.12 6.41 6.61
C ALA A 32 -0.91 7.92 6.40
N LYS A 33 -1.62 8.76 7.16
CA LYS A 33 -1.44 10.23 7.11
C LYS A 33 -0.05 10.67 7.55
N ILE A 34 0.52 10.02 8.57
CA ILE A 34 1.90 10.30 9.01
C ILE A 34 2.90 9.91 7.93
N ALA A 35 2.72 8.76 7.27
CA ALA A 35 3.57 8.31 6.17
C ALA A 35 3.54 9.29 4.99
N GLU A 36 2.35 9.75 4.60
CA GLU A 36 2.19 10.78 3.56
C GLU A 36 2.89 12.08 3.94
N ALA A 37 2.67 12.57 5.17
CA ALA A 37 3.33 13.79 5.67
C ALA A 37 4.85 13.65 5.77
N ALA A 38 5.37 12.45 5.99
CA ALA A 38 6.79 12.14 6.01
C ALA A 38 7.43 12.02 4.62
N GLY A 39 6.64 12.12 3.55
CA GLY A 39 7.12 12.05 2.16
C GLY A 39 7.20 10.62 1.60
N ALA A 40 6.44 9.67 2.15
CA ALA A 40 6.26 8.37 1.50
C ALA A 40 5.65 8.55 0.11
N VAL A 41 6.10 7.77 -0.88
CA VAL A 41 5.53 7.79 -2.23
C VAL A 41 4.35 6.84 -2.38
N ALA A 42 4.21 5.89 -1.45
CA ALA A 42 3.08 4.99 -1.34
C ALA A 42 2.98 4.37 0.07
N VAL A 43 1.85 3.76 0.40
CA VAL A 43 1.62 3.00 1.63
C VAL A 43 1.23 1.54 1.36
N MET A 44 1.62 0.64 2.26
CA MET A 44 1.21 -0.77 2.25
C MET A 44 0.28 -1.04 3.44
N ALA A 45 -1.02 -1.17 3.16
CA ALA A 45 -2.05 -1.37 4.16
C ALA A 45 -2.09 -2.84 4.64
N LEU A 46 -1.87 -3.05 5.95
CA LEU A 46 -1.77 -4.37 6.55
C LEU A 46 -2.30 -4.39 7.98
N GLU A 47 -2.99 -5.46 8.38
CA GLU A 47 -3.52 -5.58 9.75
C GLU A 47 -2.42 -5.76 10.82
N ARG A 48 -1.26 -6.30 10.42
CA ARG A 48 -0.13 -6.60 11.30
C ARG A 48 1.18 -6.45 10.54
N ILE A 49 2.13 -5.68 11.09
CA ILE A 49 3.46 -5.52 10.50
C ILE A 49 4.26 -6.83 10.51
N PRO A 50 5.26 -6.99 9.62
CA PRO A 50 6.06 -8.22 9.55
C PRO A 50 6.73 -8.63 10.87
N ALA A 51 7.05 -7.67 11.74
CA ALA A 51 7.59 -7.93 13.06
C ALA A 51 6.57 -8.66 13.95
N ASP A 52 5.33 -8.16 14.00
CA ASP A 52 4.25 -8.75 14.78
C ASP A 52 3.83 -10.11 14.23
N ILE A 53 3.75 -10.26 12.90
CA ILE A 53 3.47 -11.56 12.27
C ILE A 53 4.49 -12.63 12.70
N ARG A 54 5.77 -12.26 12.80
CA ARG A 54 6.82 -13.17 13.26
C ARG A 54 6.72 -13.49 14.75
N ALA A 55 6.32 -12.51 15.57
CA ALA A 55 6.17 -12.68 17.01
C ALA A 55 4.95 -13.53 17.39
N ASP A 56 3.80 -13.25 16.77
CA ASP A 56 2.53 -13.95 17.04
C ASP A 56 2.49 -15.36 16.45
N GLY A 57 3.21 -15.56 15.33
CA GLY A 57 3.09 -16.77 14.53
C GLY A 57 1.70 -16.97 13.91
N GLY A 58 1.38 -18.23 13.60
CA GLY A 58 0.10 -18.60 13.01
C GLY A 58 -0.03 -18.28 11.51
N VAL A 59 -1.26 -18.14 11.03
CA VAL A 59 -1.57 -17.93 9.61
C VAL A 59 -1.85 -16.46 9.33
N ALA A 60 -1.00 -15.82 8.53
CA ALA A 60 -1.24 -14.49 7.99
C ALA A 60 -2.02 -14.58 6.67
N ARG A 61 -3.07 -13.76 6.53
CA ARG A 61 -3.90 -13.65 5.33
C ARG A 61 -3.89 -12.21 4.82
N MET A 62 -4.60 -11.96 3.73
CA MET A 62 -4.90 -10.60 3.28
C MET A 62 -5.73 -9.87 4.34
N SER A 63 -5.43 -8.58 4.55
CA SER A 63 -6.21 -7.67 5.39
C SER A 63 -7.66 -7.53 4.92
N ASP A 64 -8.55 -7.17 5.83
CA ASP A 64 -9.94 -6.86 5.50
C ASP A 64 -10.02 -5.75 4.41
N PRO A 65 -10.71 -6.00 3.28
CA PRO A 65 -10.93 -4.98 2.25
C PRO A 65 -11.52 -3.66 2.77
N LYS A 66 -12.31 -3.69 3.85
CA LYS A 66 -12.87 -2.49 4.47
C LYS A 66 -11.76 -1.61 5.04
N MET A 67 -10.83 -2.20 5.80
CA MET A 67 -9.67 -1.49 6.35
C MET A 67 -8.79 -0.90 5.24
N ILE A 68 -8.54 -1.68 4.18
CA ILE A 68 -7.74 -1.20 3.04
C ILE A 68 -8.40 0.03 2.41
N LYS A 69 -9.72 -0.01 2.17
CA LYS A 69 -10.47 1.13 1.61
C LYS A 69 -10.41 2.36 2.51
N GLU A 70 -10.57 2.19 3.82
CA GLU A 70 -10.48 3.30 4.77
C GLU A 70 -9.09 3.98 4.73
N ILE A 71 -8.02 3.21 4.55
CA ILE A 71 -6.66 3.75 4.39
C ILE A 71 -6.50 4.46 3.04
N MET A 72 -6.94 3.84 1.95
CA MET A 72 -6.88 4.43 0.60
C MET A 72 -7.66 5.76 0.51
N ASP A 73 -8.84 5.84 1.15
CA ASP A 73 -9.68 7.03 1.13
C ASP A 73 -9.10 8.18 1.99
N ALA A 74 -8.11 7.88 2.85
CA ALA A 74 -7.57 8.83 3.81
C ALA A 74 -6.28 9.56 3.36
N VAL A 75 -5.62 9.08 2.31
CA VAL A 75 -4.36 9.63 1.76
C VAL A 75 -4.47 9.82 0.25
N SER A 76 -3.62 10.68 -0.32
CA SER A 76 -3.58 10.95 -1.76
C SER A 76 -2.51 10.14 -2.51
N ILE A 77 -1.58 9.54 -1.78
CA ILE A 77 -0.54 8.66 -2.32
C ILE A 77 -1.07 7.23 -2.52
N PRO A 78 -0.53 6.47 -3.51
CA PRO A 78 -0.85 5.06 -3.73
C PRO A 78 -0.70 4.17 -2.48
#